data_AF-A0A8K0W0Y9-F1
#
_entry.id   AF-A0A8K0W0Y9-F1
#
_cell.length_a   1.000
_cell.length_b   1.000
_cell.length_c   1.000
_cell.angle_alpha   90.00
_cell.angle_beta   90.00
_cell.angle_gamma   90.00
#
_symmetry.space_group_name_H-M   'P 1'
#
loop_
_entity.id
_entity.type
_entity.pdbx_description
1 polymer ?
#
loop_
_entity_poly.entity_id
_entity_poly.type
_entity_poly.pdbx_seq_one_letter_code
_entity_poly.pdbx_strand_id
1 'polypeptide(L)'
;MFNHFFLATLPLLGYAAYSDQQQKPLQDHKPDVVVPLKLDDQLHYSFDPTSTVVRAGSLEALQSEYNNALPDSTRTVTINIPIDASRSGSVVFSHAQDQSGSRDPESSVWFFSGERYSNIPLDDIGIRKGGMVGMPAVSASLTLETPYIHLPADIFAILLQATHTSSEQDFVADCGSLDIFPDLVFGLRPRDVEDDEEREEIIVTPEQYIMRTKAGKCFLLVRSAEERANGREDASLGWAAIRGRSFVLDRSRHRMGFAQ
;
A
#
# COMPACT_ATOMS: atom_id res chain seq x y z
N MET A 1 -97.94 3.67 -7.58
CA MET A 1 -97.74 3.17 -8.96
C MET A 1 -96.50 3.85 -9.53
N PHE A 2 -95.52 3.05 -9.95
CA PHE A 2 -94.33 3.36 -10.74
C PHE A 2 -93.52 4.64 -10.42
N ASN A 3 -92.29 4.50 -9.90
CA ASN A 3 -91.13 4.40 -10.79
C ASN A 3 -89.86 3.92 -10.05
N HIS A 4 -89.14 3.00 -10.69
CA HIS A 4 -87.83 2.48 -10.29
C HIS A 4 -86.73 3.53 -10.51
N PHE A 5 -85.60 3.44 -9.81
CA PHE A 5 -84.28 3.37 -10.46
C PHE A 5 -83.25 2.74 -9.51
N PHE A 6 -82.72 1.60 -9.97
CA PHE A 6 -81.51 0.97 -9.46
C PHE A 6 -80.30 1.86 -9.74
N LEU A 7 -79.43 2.06 -8.75
CA LEU A 7 -78.07 2.58 -8.95
C LEU A 7 -77.09 1.52 -8.48
N ALA A 8 -76.64 0.69 -9.42
CA ALA A 8 -75.45 -0.14 -9.27
C ALA A 8 -74.24 0.74 -9.60
N THR A 9 -73.37 0.97 -8.63
CA THR A 9 -72.07 1.62 -8.85
C THR A 9 -71.07 0.61 -9.40
N LEU A 10 -70.51 0.94 -10.56
CA LEU A 10 -69.47 0.21 -11.29
C LEU A 10 -68.15 0.09 -10.49
N PRO A 11 -67.33 -0.94 -10.78
CA PRO A 11 -66.04 -1.14 -10.14
C PRO A 11 -65.02 -0.12 -10.64
N LEU A 12 -64.30 0.51 -9.71
CA LEU A 12 -63.10 1.29 -10.02
C LEU A 12 -62.02 0.34 -10.53
N LEU A 13 -61.78 0.37 -11.85
CA LEU A 13 -60.57 -0.13 -12.48
C LEU A 13 -59.39 0.69 -11.93
N GLY A 14 -58.71 0.15 -10.93
CA GLY A 14 -57.42 0.65 -10.49
C GLY A 14 -56.42 0.50 -11.63
N TYR A 15 -56.05 1.62 -12.26
CA TYR A 15 -54.87 1.70 -13.09
C TYR A 15 -53.66 1.36 -12.21
N ALA A 16 -53.11 0.16 -12.38
CA ALA A 16 -51.75 -0.12 -11.96
C ALA A 16 -50.84 0.74 -12.84
N ALA A 17 -50.41 1.89 -12.33
CA ALA A 17 -49.29 2.62 -12.89
C ALA A 17 -48.05 1.73 -12.73
N TYR A 18 -47.74 0.96 -13.77
CA TYR A 18 -46.42 0.39 -13.96
C TYR A 18 -45.48 1.60 -14.06
N SER A 19 -44.82 1.92 -12.95
CA SER A 19 -43.62 2.74 -12.99
C SER A 19 -42.64 1.96 -13.86
N ASP A 20 -42.46 2.42 -15.11
CA ASP A 20 -41.26 2.14 -15.90
C ASP A 20 -40.07 2.60 -15.06
N GLN A 21 -39.59 1.73 -14.16
CA GLN A 21 -38.20 1.73 -13.78
C GLN A 21 -37.45 1.40 -15.06
N GLN A 22 -37.18 2.43 -15.86
CA GLN A 22 -36.15 2.38 -16.88
C GLN A 22 -34.93 1.80 -16.20
N GLN A 23 -34.62 0.53 -16.51
CA GLN A 23 -33.34 -0.06 -16.15
C GLN A 23 -32.30 0.88 -16.73
N LYS A 24 -31.66 1.66 -15.85
CA LYS A 24 -30.50 2.45 -16.22
C LYS A 24 -29.49 1.43 -16.74
N PRO A 25 -29.01 1.53 -17.99
CA PRO A 25 -28.04 0.58 -18.50
C PRO A 25 -26.88 0.52 -17.51
N LEU A 26 -26.44 -0.70 -17.18
CA LEU A 26 -25.21 -0.92 -16.43
C LEU A 26 -24.15 -0.07 -17.14
N GLN A 27 -23.68 0.99 -16.49
CA GLN A 27 -22.60 1.79 -17.04
C GLN A 27 -21.45 0.84 -17.33
N ASP A 28 -20.81 0.98 -18.50
CA ASP A 28 -19.67 0.16 -18.92
C ASP A 28 -18.53 0.27 -17.89
N HIS A 29 -18.60 -0.57 -16.86
CA HIS A 29 -17.55 -0.68 -15.87
C HIS A 29 -16.43 -1.47 -16.50
N LYS A 30 -15.32 -0.79 -16.80
CA LYS A 30 -14.07 -1.49 -17.08
C LYS A 30 -13.67 -2.22 -15.80
N PRO A 31 -13.59 -3.56 -15.81
CA PRO A 31 -13.23 -4.31 -14.62
C PRO A 31 -11.78 -4.01 -14.25
N ASP A 32 -11.49 -4.06 -12.96
CA ASP A 32 -10.12 -3.99 -12.46
C ASP A 32 -9.31 -5.16 -12.99
N VAL A 33 -8.06 -4.87 -13.35
CA VAL A 33 -7.13 -5.89 -13.85
C VAL A 33 -6.25 -6.32 -12.70
N VAL A 34 -6.32 -7.60 -12.35
CA VAL A 34 -5.52 -8.20 -11.28
C VAL A 34 -4.40 -9.04 -11.90
N VAL A 35 -3.15 -8.66 -11.62
CA VAL A 35 -1.96 -9.36 -12.11
C VAL A 35 -1.25 -10.02 -10.92
N PRO A 36 -1.01 -11.34 -10.95
CA PRO A 36 -0.32 -12.02 -9.84
C PRO A 36 1.17 -11.69 -9.82
N LEU A 37 1.70 -11.46 -8.62
CA LEU A 37 3.13 -11.28 -8.37
C LEU A 37 3.78 -12.61 -8.01
N LYS A 38 4.97 -12.85 -8.58
CA LYS A 38 5.83 -13.98 -8.26
C LYS A 38 7.13 -13.47 -7.63
N LEU A 39 7.50 -14.06 -6.50
CA LEU A 39 8.78 -13.84 -5.85
C LEU A 39 9.77 -14.89 -6.34
N ASP A 40 10.92 -14.47 -6.84
CA ASP A 40 12.00 -15.38 -7.21
C ASP A 40 12.93 -15.72 -6.02
N ASP A 41 13.90 -16.60 -6.25
CA ASP A 41 14.87 -16.99 -5.22
C ASP A 41 15.88 -15.87 -4.87
N GLN A 42 15.92 -14.79 -5.65
CA GLN A 42 16.72 -13.58 -5.40
C GLN A 42 15.94 -12.49 -4.67
N LEU A 43 14.69 -12.78 -4.27
CA LEU A 43 13.80 -11.85 -3.58
C LEU A 43 13.31 -10.68 -4.44
N HIS A 44 13.23 -10.88 -5.76
CA HIS A 44 12.62 -9.92 -6.68
C HIS A 44 11.19 -10.32 -7.05
N TYR A 45 10.30 -9.32 -7.02
CA TYR A 45 8.93 -9.48 -7.48
C TYR A 45 8.81 -9.17 -8.97
N SER A 46 8.30 -10.15 -9.71
CA SER A 46 8.00 -10.06 -11.13
C SER A 46 6.55 -10.44 -11.43
N PHE A 47 6.07 -10.02 -12.60
CA PHE A 47 4.78 -10.40 -13.13
C PHE A 47 4.84 -10.51 -14.65
N ASP A 48 3.85 -11.19 -15.24
CA ASP A 48 3.88 -11.51 -16.67
C ASP A 48 3.78 -10.24 -17.54
N PRO A 49 4.83 -9.89 -18.30
CA PRO A 49 4.85 -8.69 -19.13
C PRO A 49 3.96 -8.82 -20.38
N THR A 50 3.43 -10.02 -20.66
CA THR A 50 2.44 -10.23 -21.73
C THR A 50 1.03 -9.78 -21.33
N SER A 51 0.84 -9.35 -20.07
CA SER A 51 -0.37 -8.67 -19.64
C SER A 51 -0.64 -7.46 -20.54
N THR A 52 -1.85 -7.38 -21.09
CA THR A 52 -2.25 -6.31 -22.02
C THR A 52 -2.22 -4.91 -21.40
N VAL A 53 -2.06 -4.82 -20.09
CA VAL A 53 -2.24 -3.60 -19.29
C VAL A 53 -0.90 -3.00 -18.85
N VAL A 54 0.16 -3.82 -18.78
CA VAL A 54 1.44 -3.39 -18.21
C VAL A 54 2.59 -3.98 -18.99
N ARG A 55 3.43 -3.11 -19.56
CA ARG A 55 4.69 -3.53 -20.20
C ARG A 55 5.82 -3.74 -19.20
N ALA A 56 5.75 -3.12 -18.04
CA ALA A 56 6.67 -3.35 -16.94
C ALA A 56 6.60 -4.84 -16.52
N GLY A 57 7.73 -5.52 -16.43
CA GLY A 57 7.81 -6.94 -16.00
C GLY A 57 8.14 -7.12 -14.52
N SER A 58 8.34 -6.03 -13.78
CA SER A 58 8.79 -6.01 -12.39
C SER A 58 8.18 -4.84 -11.60
N LEU A 59 8.21 -4.93 -10.27
CA LEU A 59 7.79 -3.81 -9.40
C LEU A 59 8.67 -2.57 -9.56
N GLU A 60 9.97 -2.75 -9.81
CA GLU A 60 10.91 -1.67 -10.11
C GLU A 60 10.48 -0.89 -11.36
N ALA A 61 10.21 -1.60 -12.46
CA ALA A 61 9.77 -0.99 -13.70
C ALA A 61 8.39 -0.31 -13.53
N LEU A 62 7.51 -0.90 -12.72
CA LEU A 62 6.22 -0.29 -12.39
C LEU A 62 6.39 1.04 -11.64
N GLN A 63 7.35 1.13 -10.73
CA GLN A 63 7.64 2.35 -9.97
C GLN A 63 8.30 3.42 -10.85
N SER A 64 9.35 3.05 -11.61
CA SER A 64 10.12 4.00 -12.43
C SER A 64 9.36 4.48 -13.66
N GLU A 65 8.54 3.61 -14.26
CA GLU A 65 7.77 3.92 -15.45
C GLU A 65 6.29 4.21 -15.14
N TYR A 66 5.91 4.40 -13.87
CA TYR A 66 4.50 4.56 -13.47
C TYR A 66 3.70 5.54 -14.35
N ASN A 67 4.30 6.68 -14.71
CA ASN A 67 3.66 7.70 -15.54
C ASN A 67 3.61 7.36 -17.04
N ASN A 68 4.48 6.46 -17.52
CA ASN A 68 4.70 6.21 -18.95
C ASN A 68 4.29 4.80 -19.39
N ALA A 69 4.39 3.80 -18.52
CA ALA A 69 4.10 2.40 -18.80
C ALA A 69 2.63 2.01 -18.62
N LEU A 70 1.85 2.86 -17.95
CA LEU A 70 0.44 2.59 -17.65
C LEU A 70 -0.48 3.36 -18.61
N PRO A 71 -1.56 2.73 -19.10
CA PRO A 71 -2.58 3.42 -19.88
C PRO A 71 -3.11 4.66 -19.15
N ASP A 72 -3.41 5.74 -19.88
CA ASP A 72 -3.96 6.98 -19.30
C ASP A 72 -5.29 6.78 -18.56
N SER A 73 -6.00 5.68 -18.84
CA SER A 73 -7.22 5.30 -18.14
C SER A 73 -7.01 4.71 -16.74
N THR A 74 -5.77 4.37 -16.37
CA THR A 74 -5.43 3.80 -15.05
C THR A 74 -5.34 4.94 -14.04
N ARG A 75 -6.18 4.91 -13.01
CA ARG A 75 -6.18 5.92 -11.94
C ARG A 75 -5.34 5.50 -10.75
N THR A 76 -5.50 4.25 -10.32
CA THR A 76 -4.82 3.72 -9.14
C THR A 76 -4.16 2.40 -9.46
N VAL A 77 -3.03 2.16 -8.81
CA VAL A 77 -2.34 0.88 -8.80
C VAL A 77 -2.16 0.45 -7.36
N THR A 78 -2.75 -0.68 -7.00
CA THR A 78 -2.67 -1.24 -5.66
C THR A 78 -1.76 -2.45 -5.66
N ILE A 79 -0.70 -2.39 -4.88
CA ILE A 79 0.31 -3.45 -4.72
C ILE A 79 0.02 -4.16 -3.40
N ASN A 80 -0.16 -5.47 -3.48
CA ASN A 80 -0.42 -6.33 -2.33
C ASN A 80 0.67 -7.38 -2.24
N ILE A 81 1.50 -7.28 -1.21
CA ILE A 81 2.55 -8.26 -0.94
C ILE A 81 2.19 -9.00 0.34
N PRO A 82 2.02 -10.33 0.34
CA PRO A 82 1.66 -11.06 1.54
C PRO A 82 2.81 -11.11 2.56
N ILE A 83 2.47 -11.21 3.84
CA ILE A 83 3.45 -11.58 4.89
C ILE A 83 4.02 -12.96 4.60
N ASP A 84 3.17 -13.92 4.23
CA ASP A 84 3.63 -15.26 3.87
C ASP A 84 4.17 -15.28 2.43
N ALA A 85 5.49 -15.40 2.29
CA ALA A 85 6.18 -15.47 0.99
C ALA A 85 5.83 -16.72 0.16
N SER A 86 5.17 -17.74 0.76
CA SER A 86 4.65 -18.88 0.01
C SER A 86 3.41 -18.56 -0.81
N ARG A 87 2.74 -17.43 -0.51
CA ARG A 87 1.56 -16.95 -1.23
C ARG A 87 1.98 -15.96 -2.32
N SER A 88 1.29 -16.00 -3.45
CA SER A 88 1.44 -14.97 -4.48
C SER A 88 0.83 -13.65 -4.02
N GLY A 89 1.54 -12.56 -4.28
CA GLY A 89 1.00 -11.20 -4.18
C GLY A 89 0.18 -10.83 -5.41
N SER A 90 -0.28 -9.59 -5.46
CA SER A 90 -0.98 -9.06 -6.63
C SER A 90 -0.71 -7.59 -6.85
N VAL A 91 -0.86 -7.17 -8.11
CA VAL A 91 -1.01 -5.76 -8.49
C VAL A 91 -2.38 -5.60 -9.12
N VAL A 92 -3.14 -4.63 -8.63
CA VAL A 92 -4.48 -4.31 -9.13
C VAL A 92 -4.42 -2.96 -9.84
N PHE A 93 -4.82 -2.94 -11.10
CA PHE A 93 -4.96 -1.73 -11.90
C PHE A 93 -6.43 -1.36 -11.95
N SER A 94 -6.79 -0.25 -11.30
CA SER A 94 -8.17 0.22 -11.30
C SER A 94 -8.36 1.40 -12.24
N HIS A 95 -9.49 1.38 -12.93
CA HIS A 95 -9.83 2.36 -13.94
C HIS A 95 -10.68 3.49 -13.38
N ALA A 96 -10.69 4.62 -14.11
CA ALA A 96 -11.60 5.71 -13.87
C ALA A 96 -13.06 5.25 -13.86
N GLN A 97 -13.68 5.14 -12.68
CA GLN A 97 -15.14 5.18 -12.59
C GLN A 97 -15.60 6.64 -12.60
N ASP A 98 -16.59 6.92 -13.45
CA ASP A 98 -17.46 8.09 -13.30
C ASP A 98 -18.40 7.81 -12.13
N GLN A 99 -17.96 8.15 -10.92
CA GLN A 99 -18.86 8.46 -9.80
C GLN A 99 -18.09 9.06 -8.61
N SER A 100 -18.34 10.35 -8.40
CA SER A 100 -18.64 10.97 -7.10
C SER A 100 -18.22 10.19 -5.85
N GLY A 101 -17.15 10.67 -5.21
CA GLY A 101 -16.98 10.55 -3.76
C GLY A 101 -16.57 9.18 -3.23
N SER A 102 -15.61 8.48 -3.86
CA SER A 102 -14.88 7.43 -3.12
C SER A 102 -14.13 8.12 -1.98
N ARG A 103 -14.73 8.08 -0.79
CA ARG A 103 -14.09 8.48 0.45
C ARG A 103 -12.91 7.52 0.65
N ASP A 104 -11.75 8.08 0.94
CA ASP A 104 -10.60 7.25 1.25
C ASP A 104 -10.94 6.37 2.46
N PRO A 105 -10.44 5.13 2.53
CA PRO A 105 -10.61 4.32 3.74
C PRO A 105 -10.12 5.15 4.93
N GLU A 106 -10.93 5.23 6.00
CA GLU A 106 -10.61 6.05 7.19
C GLU A 106 -9.29 5.62 7.86
N SER A 107 -8.78 4.42 7.52
CA SER A 107 -7.55 3.83 8.04
C SER A 107 -6.32 3.99 7.14
N SER A 108 -6.44 4.69 6.00
CA SER A 108 -5.34 4.86 5.06
C SER A 108 -4.42 6.02 5.44
N VAL A 109 -3.11 5.77 5.40
CA VAL A 109 -2.07 6.80 5.55
C VAL A 109 -1.66 7.27 4.16
N TRP A 110 -1.86 8.56 3.85
CA TRP A 110 -1.62 9.13 2.52
C TRP A 110 -0.59 10.25 2.57
N PHE A 111 0.35 10.23 1.65
CA PHE A 111 1.33 11.30 1.52
C PHE A 111 1.54 11.70 0.06
N PHE A 112 1.80 12.99 -0.13
CA PHE A 112 2.07 13.56 -1.44
C PHE A 112 3.43 13.07 -1.93
N SER A 113 3.46 12.52 -3.14
CA SER A 113 4.65 11.85 -3.68
C SER A 113 5.24 12.57 -4.90
N GLY A 114 4.64 13.71 -5.29
CA GLY A 114 4.98 14.44 -6.50
C GLY A 114 4.85 13.57 -7.76
N GLU A 115 5.57 13.94 -8.81
CA GLU A 115 5.49 13.24 -10.10
C GLU A 115 6.22 11.89 -10.11
N ARG A 116 7.18 11.66 -9.22
CA ARG A 116 8.10 10.49 -9.32
C ARG A 116 7.78 9.31 -8.40
N TYR A 117 6.79 9.41 -7.51
CA TYR A 117 6.37 8.33 -6.59
C TYR A 117 7.54 7.61 -5.89
N SER A 118 8.55 8.38 -5.48
CA SER A 118 9.82 7.82 -5.02
C SER A 118 10.31 8.40 -3.71
N ASN A 119 9.72 9.49 -3.22
CA ASN A 119 10.14 10.16 -1.99
C ASN A 119 8.96 10.26 -1.02
N ILE A 120 9.22 9.93 0.24
CA ILE A 120 8.29 9.99 1.35
C ILE A 120 8.81 11.09 2.29
N PRO A 121 8.08 12.20 2.49
CA PRO A 121 8.51 13.26 3.38
C PRO A 121 8.41 12.81 4.83
N LEU A 122 9.52 12.86 5.56
CA LEU A 122 9.60 12.45 6.95
C LEU A 122 9.88 13.64 7.87
N ASP A 123 9.54 13.47 9.15
CA ASP A 123 10.01 14.30 10.27
C ASP A 123 11.10 13.54 11.05
N ASP A 124 10.86 12.25 11.31
CA ASP A 124 11.76 11.40 12.09
C ASP A 124 11.69 9.92 11.66
N ILE A 125 12.72 9.17 12.07
CA ILE A 125 12.81 7.72 11.94
C ILE A 125 13.22 7.16 13.29
N GLY A 126 12.60 6.06 13.72
CA GLY A 126 12.92 5.45 14.99
C GLY A 126 12.52 3.99 15.11
N ILE A 127 12.75 3.49 16.32
CA ILE A 127 12.43 2.15 16.78
C ILE A 127 11.58 2.26 18.04
N ARG A 128 10.49 1.49 18.12
CA ARG A 128 9.53 1.53 19.22
C ARG A 128 9.35 0.18 19.89
N LYS A 129 9.60 0.12 21.20
CA LYS A 129 9.24 -1.02 22.07
C LYS A 129 9.08 -0.54 23.52
N GLY A 130 7.84 -0.20 23.92
CA GLY A 130 7.55 0.40 25.23
C GLY A 130 8.00 1.87 25.39
N GLY A 131 9.05 2.27 24.67
CA GLY A 131 9.44 3.66 24.40
C GLY A 131 9.94 3.80 22.95
N MET A 132 10.15 5.04 22.51
CA MET A 132 10.65 5.36 21.17
C MET A 132 12.07 5.91 21.25
N VAL A 133 12.96 5.35 20.43
CA VAL A 133 14.28 5.94 20.15
C VAL A 133 14.28 6.30 18.68
N GLY A 134 14.43 7.58 18.37
CA GLY A 134 14.40 8.07 17.00
C GLY A 134 15.33 9.25 16.78
N MET A 135 15.48 9.61 15.52
CA MET A 135 16.31 10.71 15.06
C MET A 135 15.58 11.48 13.94
N PRO A 136 15.87 12.78 13.77
CA PRO A 136 15.29 13.55 12.68
C PRO A 136 15.63 12.96 11.31
N ALA A 137 14.67 12.98 10.39
CA ALA A 137 14.85 12.53 9.02
C ALA A 137 14.10 13.45 8.06
N VAL A 138 14.70 13.74 6.90
CA VAL A 138 14.09 14.66 5.94
C VAL A 138 13.11 13.92 5.01
N SER A 139 13.50 12.73 4.58
CA SER A 139 12.72 11.89 3.69
C SER A 139 13.24 10.45 3.70
N ALA A 140 12.42 9.51 3.25
CA ALA A 140 12.85 8.19 2.81
C ALA A 140 12.57 8.02 1.32
N SER A 141 13.42 7.26 0.61
CA SER A 141 13.09 6.81 -0.74
C SER A 141 12.24 5.55 -0.71
N LEU A 142 11.33 5.38 -1.65
CA LEU A 142 10.66 4.11 -1.91
C LEU A 142 11.46 3.34 -2.96
N THR A 143 11.79 2.08 -2.70
CA THR A 143 12.61 1.23 -3.59
C THR A 143 12.03 -0.17 -3.69
N LEU A 144 10.92 -0.33 -4.44
CA LEU A 144 10.19 -1.60 -4.54
C LEU A 144 10.98 -2.72 -5.25
N GLU A 145 12.16 -2.41 -5.79
CA GLU A 145 13.10 -3.34 -6.39
C GLU A 145 13.77 -4.25 -5.36
N THR A 146 14.01 -3.76 -4.12
CA THR A 146 14.72 -4.51 -3.09
C THR A 146 13.78 -4.98 -1.99
N PRO A 147 14.08 -6.13 -1.33
CA PRO A 147 13.38 -6.51 -0.11
C PRO A 147 13.74 -5.63 1.08
N TYR A 148 14.80 -4.83 1.00
CA TYR A 148 15.45 -4.30 2.18
C TYR A 148 14.92 -2.91 2.56
N ILE A 149 14.68 -2.72 3.85
CA ILE A 149 14.54 -1.40 4.46
C ILE A 149 15.94 -0.94 4.86
N HIS A 150 16.36 0.21 4.37
CA HIS A 150 17.63 0.80 4.78
C HIS A 150 17.39 1.85 5.84
N LEU A 151 18.05 1.71 6.99
CA LEU A 151 17.93 2.62 8.13
C LEU A 151 19.24 3.35 8.37
N PRO A 152 19.21 4.57 8.94
CA PRO A 152 20.42 5.21 9.45
C PRO A 152 21.20 4.28 10.39
N ALA A 153 22.53 4.35 10.36
CA ALA A 153 23.41 3.40 11.03
C ALA A 153 23.12 3.26 12.52
N ASP A 154 22.80 4.36 13.21
CA ASP A 154 22.47 4.38 14.63
C ASP A 154 21.20 3.58 14.94
N ILE A 155 20.15 3.80 14.13
CA ILE A 155 18.88 3.07 14.25
C ILE A 155 19.09 1.60 13.89
N PHE A 156 19.86 1.31 12.84
CA PHE A 156 20.18 -0.05 12.44
C PHE A 156 20.95 -0.81 13.53
N ALA A 157 21.92 -0.17 14.20
CA ALA A 157 22.68 -0.77 15.29
C ALA A 157 21.79 -1.15 16.49
N ILE A 158 20.83 -0.28 16.84
CA ILE A 158 19.83 -0.57 17.88
C ILE A 158 18.97 -1.78 17.47
N LEU A 159 18.56 -1.86 16.21
CA LEU A 159 17.79 -3.00 15.72
C LEU A 159 18.58 -4.32 15.79
N LEU A 160 19.85 -4.30 15.38
CA LEU A 160 20.73 -5.47 15.47
C LEU A 160 20.89 -5.94 16.92
N GLN A 161 21.05 -5.00 17.85
CA GLN A 161 21.10 -5.31 19.27
C GLN A 161 19.78 -5.90 19.77
N ALA A 162 18.64 -5.33 19.39
CA ALA A 162 17.31 -5.82 19.81
C ALA A 162 16.95 -7.20 19.23
N THR A 163 17.48 -7.52 18.04
CA THR A 163 17.22 -8.79 17.33
C THR A 163 18.31 -9.84 17.57
N HIS A 164 19.34 -9.50 18.36
CA HIS A 164 20.50 -10.34 18.65
C HIS A 164 21.15 -10.94 17.39
N THR A 165 21.29 -10.14 16.32
CA THR A 165 21.89 -10.58 15.06
C THR A 165 22.99 -9.64 14.57
N SER A 166 23.76 -10.08 13.58
CA SER A 166 24.84 -9.30 12.98
C SER A 166 25.15 -9.75 11.55
N SER A 167 26.05 -9.02 10.87
CA SER A 167 26.56 -9.42 9.56
C SER A 167 27.30 -10.77 9.59
N GLU A 168 28.01 -11.07 10.68
CA GLU A 168 28.70 -12.36 10.88
C GLU A 168 27.73 -13.54 11.00
N GLN A 169 26.48 -13.26 11.37
CA GLN A 169 25.40 -14.24 11.48
C GLN A 169 24.45 -14.19 10.28
N ASP A 170 24.87 -13.59 9.17
CA ASP A 170 24.08 -13.37 7.95
C ASP A 170 22.73 -12.67 8.21
N PHE A 171 22.65 -11.86 9.27
CA PHE A 171 21.44 -11.19 9.73
C PHE A 171 20.26 -12.15 10.01
N VAL A 172 20.56 -13.35 10.52
CA VAL A 172 19.56 -14.32 10.95
C VAL A 172 19.17 -14.05 12.41
N ALA A 173 17.87 -13.89 12.66
CA ALA A 173 17.28 -13.68 13.98
C ALA A 173 16.55 -14.94 14.47
N ASP A 174 16.23 -14.99 15.76
CA ASP A 174 15.40 -16.04 16.34
C ASP A 174 13.92 -15.86 15.92
N CYS A 175 13.38 -16.88 15.22
CA CYS A 175 11.99 -16.89 14.80
C CYS A 175 10.99 -16.88 15.96
N GLY A 176 11.38 -17.35 17.15
CA GLY A 176 10.52 -17.42 18.33
C GLY A 176 10.34 -16.09 19.07
N SER A 177 11.14 -15.08 18.71
CA SER A 177 11.26 -13.81 19.45
C SER A 177 10.62 -12.61 18.72
N LEU A 178 9.77 -12.86 17.71
CA LEU A 178 9.13 -11.78 16.95
C LEU A 178 8.33 -10.80 17.82
N ASP A 179 7.67 -11.32 18.85
CA ASP A 179 6.82 -10.57 19.77
C ASP A 179 7.60 -9.60 20.66
N ILE A 180 8.91 -9.78 20.83
CA ILE A 180 9.78 -8.88 21.60
C ILE A 180 10.57 -7.92 20.71
N PHE A 181 10.64 -8.17 19.40
CA PHE A 181 11.28 -7.25 18.48
C PHE A 181 10.52 -5.92 18.39
N PRO A 182 11.21 -4.81 18.09
CA PRO A 182 10.62 -3.49 18.10
C PRO A 182 9.96 -3.15 16.74
N ASP A 183 9.03 -2.22 16.73
CA ASP A 183 8.51 -1.66 15.48
C ASP A 183 9.49 -0.65 14.89
N LEU A 184 9.60 -0.58 13.57
CA LEU A 184 10.24 0.55 12.89
C LEU A 184 9.19 1.62 12.64
N VAL A 185 9.56 2.86 12.91
CA VAL A 185 8.66 4.01 12.85
C VAL A 185 9.24 5.04 11.90
N PHE A 186 8.42 5.51 10.97
CA PHE A 186 8.75 6.63 10.10
C PHE A 186 7.66 7.69 10.31
N GLY A 187 7.99 8.73 11.07
CA GLY A 187 7.09 9.86 11.33
C GLY A 187 6.93 10.68 10.06
N LEU A 188 5.70 10.83 9.58
CA LEU A 188 5.41 11.61 8.38
C LEU A 188 5.42 13.10 8.71
N ARG A 189 5.92 13.90 7.76
CA ARG A 189 5.83 15.35 7.90
C ARG A 189 4.37 15.78 7.71
N PRO A 190 3.77 16.55 8.64
CA PRO A 190 2.41 17.04 8.49
C PRO A 190 2.29 17.93 7.26
N ARG A 191 1.13 17.85 6.60
CA ARG A 191 0.85 18.60 5.37
C ARG A 191 0.63 20.09 5.64
N ASP A 192 -0.02 20.40 6.76
CA ASP A 192 -0.35 21.74 7.22
C ASP A 192 0.24 21.94 8.62
N VAL A 193 0.98 23.03 8.80
CA VAL A 193 1.73 23.33 10.04
C VAL A 193 0.80 23.85 11.16
N GLU A 194 -0.46 24.13 10.82
CA GLU A 194 -1.46 24.72 11.74
C GLU A 194 -2.37 23.68 12.41
N ASP A 195 -2.34 22.42 11.97
CA ASP A 195 -3.07 21.34 12.61
C ASP A 195 -2.16 20.61 13.62
N ASP A 196 -2.48 20.76 14.90
CA ASP A 196 -1.94 19.94 16.01
C ASP A 196 -2.50 18.50 15.98
N GLU A 197 -2.99 18.03 14.82
CA GLU A 197 -3.53 16.67 14.65
C GLU A 197 -2.44 15.61 14.87
N GLU A 198 -2.89 14.39 15.21
CA GLU A 198 -2.04 13.23 15.43
C GLU A 198 -1.08 13.04 14.25
N ARG A 199 0.23 13.07 14.53
CA ARG A 199 1.25 12.85 13.52
C ARG A 199 1.04 11.47 12.91
N GLU A 200 0.79 11.44 11.59
CA GLU A 200 0.71 10.18 10.87
C GLU A 200 2.07 9.47 10.88
N GLU A 201 2.04 8.14 11.05
CA GLU A 201 3.24 7.32 11.12
C GLU A 201 3.13 6.14 10.16
N ILE A 202 4.22 5.82 9.48
CA ILE A 202 4.37 4.51 8.85
C ILE A 202 5.04 3.60 9.90
N ILE A 203 4.29 2.61 10.37
CA ILE A 203 4.80 1.60 11.30
C ILE A 203 5.11 0.33 10.51
N VAL A 204 6.34 -0.19 10.62
CA VAL A 204 6.74 -1.48 10.05
C VAL A 204 7.00 -2.47 11.18
N THR A 205 6.15 -3.49 11.28
CA THR A 205 6.18 -4.47 12.36
C THR A 205 7.23 -5.56 12.10
N PRO A 206 7.64 -6.32 13.14
CA PRO A 206 8.58 -7.43 13.00
C PRO A 206 8.19 -8.46 11.93
N GLU A 207 6.91 -8.77 11.75
CA GLU A 207 6.44 -9.72 10.72
C GLU A 207 6.71 -9.23 9.29
N GLN A 208 6.84 -7.92 9.10
CA GLN A 208 7.11 -7.31 7.81
C GLN A 208 8.60 -7.31 7.49
N TYR A 209 9.45 -6.96 8.47
CA TYR A 209 10.89 -6.86 8.26
C TYR A 209 11.66 -8.14 8.62
N ILE A 210 11.03 -9.16 9.21
CA ILE A 210 11.57 -10.52 9.36
C ILE A 210 10.89 -11.45 8.36
N MET A 211 11.66 -12.29 7.69
CA MET A 211 11.14 -13.27 6.74
C MET A 211 11.68 -14.66 6.99
N ARG A 212 10.76 -15.61 7.15
CA ARG A 212 11.11 -17.03 7.27
C ARG A 212 11.37 -17.62 5.88
N THR A 213 12.55 -18.17 5.71
CA THR A 213 12.94 -18.87 4.48
C THR A 213 12.40 -20.31 4.46
N LYS A 214 12.42 -20.94 3.28
CA LYS A 214 12.08 -22.37 3.12
C LYS A 214 12.94 -23.28 4.00
N ALA A 215 14.17 -22.87 4.32
CA ALA A 215 15.08 -23.58 5.22
C ALA A 215 14.73 -23.39 6.72
N GLY A 216 13.68 -22.62 7.03
CA GLY A 216 13.21 -22.38 8.39
C GLY A 216 13.91 -21.25 9.14
N LYS A 217 14.95 -20.62 8.56
CA LYS A 217 15.68 -19.48 9.14
C LYS A 217 14.89 -18.18 8.99
N CYS A 218 14.93 -17.30 10.00
CA CYS A 218 14.32 -15.98 9.97
C CYS A 218 15.37 -14.91 9.64
N PHE A 219 15.30 -14.37 8.42
CA PHE A 219 16.21 -13.34 7.94
C PHE A 219 15.65 -11.95 8.22
N LEU A 220 16.52 -11.05 8.66
CA LEU A 220 16.25 -9.63 8.78
C LEU A 220 16.34 -8.96 7.41
N LEU A 221 15.24 -8.35 6.97
CA LEU A 221 15.11 -7.57 5.73
C LEU A 221 15.42 -6.08 5.97
N VAL A 222 16.37 -5.79 6.84
CA VAL A 222 16.82 -4.44 7.15
C VAL A 222 18.34 -4.35 6.98
N ARG A 223 18.82 -3.26 6.41
CA ARG A 223 20.25 -2.98 6.19
C ARG A 223 20.60 -1.57 6.68
N SER A 224 21.89 -1.31 6.89
CA SER A 224 22.37 0.05 7.08
C SER A 224 22.21 0.83 5.78
N ALA A 225 21.74 2.06 5.87
CA ALA A 225 21.80 3.01 4.77
C ALA A 225 23.26 3.37 4.46
N GLU A 226 23.55 3.63 3.19
CA GLU A 226 24.84 4.15 2.77
C GLU A 226 24.92 5.65 3.05
N GLU A 227 26.05 6.08 3.61
CA GLU A 227 26.35 7.49 3.78
C GLU A 227 26.56 8.14 2.41
N ARG A 228 25.81 9.19 2.10
CA ARG A 228 26.00 9.95 0.87
C ARG A 228 27.17 10.91 0.98
N ALA A 229 27.61 11.44 -0.16
CA ALA A 229 28.69 12.43 -0.23
C ALA A 229 28.45 13.72 0.61
N ASN A 230 27.21 14.00 1.02
CA ASN A 230 26.86 15.12 1.90
C ASN A 230 26.81 14.74 3.40
N GLY A 231 27.28 13.55 3.75
CA GLY A 231 27.26 13.02 5.13
C GLY A 231 25.87 12.66 5.66
N ARG A 232 24.86 12.61 4.78
CA ARG A 232 23.50 12.19 5.16
C ARG A 232 23.27 10.75 4.78
N GLU A 233 22.67 10.01 5.71
CA GLU A 233 22.14 8.67 5.47
C GLU A 233 20.66 8.82 5.15
N ASP A 234 20.29 8.52 3.92
CA ASP A 234 18.89 8.53 3.51
C ASP A 234 18.31 7.14 3.71
N ALA A 235 17.25 7.05 4.51
CA ALA A 235 16.51 5.82 4.65
C ALA A 235 15.83 5.45 3.33
N SER A 236 15.65 4.15 3.11
CA SER A 236 14.85 3.66 1.99
C SER A 236 13.90 2.55 2.43
N LEU A 237 12.71 2.55 1.86
CA LEU A 237 11.69 1.55 2.10
C LEU A 237 11.63 0.61 0.90
N GLY A 238 12.22 -0.56 1.06
CA GLY A 238 12.03 -1.68 0.15
C GLY A 238 10.62 -2.26 0.23
N TRP A 239 10.35 -3.28 -0.58
CA TRP A 239 9.03 -3.92 -0.59
C TRP A 239 8.67 -4.60 0.73
N ALA A 240 9.64 -4.90 1.61
CA ALA A 240 9.35 -5.41 2.95
C ALA A 240 8.47 -4.46 3.77
N ALA A 241 8.64 -3.14 3.61
CA ALA A 241 7.85 -2.16 4.33
C ALA A 241 6.36 -2.21 3.97
N ILE A 242 6.00 -2.69 2.78
CA ILE A 242 4.61 -2.76 2.32
C ILE A 242 3.98 -4.15 2.48
N ARG A 243 4.73 -5.17 2.95
CA ARG A 243 4.19 -6.53 3.14
C ARG A 243 3.04 -6.54 4.14
N GLY A 244 2.04 -7.39 3.91
CA GLY A 244 0.90 -7.56 4.79
C GLY A 244 -0.16 -6.47 4.71
N ARG A 245 0.04 -5.45 3.87
CA ARG A 245 -0.88 -4.34 3.66
C ARG A 245 -0.94 -3.93 2.20
N SER A 246 -1.98 -3.20 1.83
CA SER A 246 -2.12 -2.67 0.49
C SER A 246 -1.33 -1.37 0.37
N PHE A 247 -0.48 -1.26 -0.66
CA PHE A 247 0.19 -0.01 -1.00
C PHE A 247 -0.40 0.55 -2.29
N VAL A 248 -0.84 1.81 -2.26
CA VAL A 248 -1.59 2.40 -3.37
C VAL A 248 -0.80 3.55 -3.97
N LEU A 249 -0.65 3.52 -5.29
CA LEU A 249 -0.19 4.64 -6.11
C LEU A 249 -1.43 5.25 -6.77
N ASP A 250 -1.77 6.50 -6.45
CA ASP A 250 -2.93 7.22 -6.96
C ASP A 250 -2.49 8.33 -7.91
N ARG A 251 -2.52 8.02 -9.22
CA ARG A 251 -2.16 8.93 -10.30
C ARG A 251 -3.07 10.15 -10.35
N SER A 252 -4.34 9.98 -10.01
CA SER A 252 -5.34 11.05 -10.14
C SER A 252 -5.17 12.15 -9.10
N ARG A 253 -4.65 11.80 -7.92
CA ARG A 253 -4.42 12.74 -6.81
C ARG A 253 -2.93 12.98 -6.52
N HIS A 254 -2.01 12.45 -7.35
CA HIS A 254 -0.56 12.59 -7.20
C HIS A 254 -0.05 12.23 -5.80
N ARG A 255 -0.54 11.11 -5.27
CA ARG A 255 -0.22 10.65 -3.91
C ARG A 255 0.03 9.15 -3.89
N MET A 256 0.67 8.71 -2.83
CA MET A 256 0.78 7.29 -2.50
C MET A 256 0.47 7.07 -1.03
N GLY A 257 0.15 5.84 -0.66
CA GLY A 257 -0.26 5.57 0.70
C GLY A 257 -0.38 4.10 1.03
N PHE A 258 -0.52 3.84 2.32
CA PHE A 258 -0.77 2.51 2.86
C PHE A 258 -2.26 2.42 3.18
N ALA A 259 -2.97 1.48 2.56
CA ALA A 259 -4.31 1.10 2.92
C ALA A 259 -4.26 -0.10 3.88
N GLN A 260 -5.02 -0.01 4.98
CA GLN A 260 -5.21 -1.12 5.93
C GLN A 260 -6.21 -2.15 5.39
#